data_AF-A0A844Y8S4-F1
#
_entry.id   AF-A0A844Y8S4-F1
#
_cell.length_a   1.000
_cell.length_b   1.000
_cell.length_c   1.000
_cell.angle_alpha   90.00
_cell.angle_beta   90.00
_cell.angle_gamma   90.00
#
_symmetry.space_group_name_H-M   'P 1'
#
loop_
_entity.id
_entity.type
_entity.pdbx_description
1 polymer ?
#
loop_
_entity_poly.entity_id
_entity_poly.type
_entity_poly.pdbx_seq_one_letter_code
_entity_poly.pdbx_strand_id
1 'polypeptide(L)'
;MSFSTDDRKLRGENGNRFPIDPAAETGALLAEVVAEALKADFGTIPSHVKHLARLTGTNERTVHNWLLARNGPSGTALVVLMRHSDAVTEAVLALANRNEHSAAIRLMKMKNIVRTKALELVECLGPV
;
A
#
# COMPACT_ATOMS: atom_id res chain seq x y z
N MET A 1 25.98 -4.80 -51.18
CA MET A 1 26.50 -4.28 -49.90
C MET A 1 25.92 -5.15 -48.79
N SER A 2 26.73 -6.00 -48.18
CA SER A 2 26.32 -6.91 -47.10
C SER A 2 26.51 -6.20 -45.75
N PHE A 3 25.49 -6.16 -44.90
CA PHE A 3 25.59 -5.61 -43.55
C PHE A 3 26.53 -6.48 -42.71
N SER A 4 27.40 -5.85 -41.92
CA SER A 4 28.43 -6.53 -41.13
C SER A 4 27.79 -7.38 -40.03
N THR A 5 28.39 -8.53 -39.75
CA THR A 5 27.90 -9.48 -38.74
C THR A 5 28.04 -8.94 -37.31
N ASP A 6 28.88 -7.92 -37.10
CA ASP A 6 29.11 -7.30 -35.79
C ASP A 6 27.98 -6.38 -35.31
N ASP A 7 27.08 -5.95 -36.20
CA ASP A 7 25.93 -5.10 -35.83
C ASP A 7 24.86 -5.87 -35.02
N ARG A 8 25.03 -7.19 -34.83
CA ARG A 8 24.08 -8.07 -34.12
C ARG A 8 24.39 -8.31 -32.64
N LYS A 9 25.41 -7.66 -32.07
CA LYS A 9 25.82 -7.86 -30.66
C LYS A 9 25.12 -6.97 -29.63
N LEU A 10 24.26 -6.04 -30.05
CA LEU A 10 23.39 -5.28 -29.13
C LEU A 10 22.09 -6.04 -28.82
N ARG A 11 22.18 -7.33 -28.53
CA ARG A 11 21.07 -8.06 -27.91
C ARG A 11 21.26 -7.97 -26.41
N GLY A 12 20.44 -7.14 -25.74
CA GLY A 12 20.33 -7.20 -24.29
C GLY A 12 20.05 -8.64 -23.87
N GLU A 13 20.73 -9.12 -22.82
CA GLU A 13 20.72 -10.53 -22.39
C GLU A 13 19.30 -11.08 -22.22
N ASN A 14 18.32 -10.21 -21.95
CA ASN A 14 16.89 -10.50 -22.02
C ASN A 14 16.16 -9.33 -22.70
N GLY A 15 15.64 -9.51 -23.92
CA GLY A 15 14.98 -8.47 -24.73
C GLY A 15 13.64 -7.92 -24.20
N ASN A 16 13.31 -8.13 -22.92
CA ASN A 16 12.02 -7.80 -22.34
C ASN A 16 12.06 -6.68 -21.29
N ARG A 17 13.21 -6.05 -21.02
CA ARG A 17 13.29 -4.97 -20.03
C ARG A 17 13.96 -3.74 -20.62
N PHE A 18 13.28 -2.61 -20.51
CA PHE A 18 13.90 -1.31 -20.78
C PHE A 18 15.00 -1.06 -19.73
N PRO A 19 16.13 -0.42 -20.11
CA PRO A 19 17.21 -0.10 -19.18
C PRO A 19 16.79 0.77 -17.99
N ILE A 20 15.69 1.50 -18.15
CA ILE A 20 15.02 2.29 -17.11
C ILE A 20 13.55 1.89 -17.17
N ASP A 21 13.04 1.34 -16.07
CA ASP A 21 11.63 1.00 -15.91
C ASP A 21 11.11 1.67 -14.62
N PRO A 22 10.65 2.93 -14.73
CA PRO A 22 10.16 3.67 -13.57
C PRO A 22 8.97 2.99 -12.90
N ALA A 23 8.20 2.17 -13.63
CA ALA A 23 7.09 1.43 -13.08
C ALA A 23 7.56 0.25 -12.22
N ALA A 24 8.62 -0.46 -12.63
CA ALA A 24 9.24 -1.50 -11.82
C ALA A 24 9.89 -0.93 -10.55
N GLU A 25 10.60 0.20 -10.66
CA GLU A 25 11.18 0.88 -9.50
C GLU A 25 10.10 1.36 -8.52
N THR A 26 9.06 2.02 -9.04
CA THR A 26 7.90 2.45 -8.23
C THR A 26 7.20 1.25 -7.59
N GLY A 27 7.08 0.13 -8.31
CA GLY A 27 6.48 -1.10 -7.80
C GLY A 27 7.27 -1.72 -6.64
N ALA A 28 8.60 -1.68 -6.70
CA ALA A 28 9.47 -2.13 -5.62
C ALA A 28 9.35 -1.21 -4.39
N LEU A 29 9.41 0.11 -4.58
CA LEU A 29 9.21 1.09 -3.51
C LEU A 29 7.83 0.95 -2.87
N LEU A 30 6.78 0.74 -3.67
CA LEU A 30 5.42 0.49 -3.18
C LEU A 30 5.37 -0.77 -2.30
N ALA A 31 6.01 -1.85 -2.73
CA ALA A 31 6.07 -3.08 -1.95
C ALA A 31 6.76 -2.87 -0.59
N GLU A 32 7.86 -2.13 -0.57
CA GLU A 32 8.61 -1.81 0.66
C GLU A 32 7.79 -0.97 1.64
N VAL A 33 7.23 0.16 1.18
CA VAL A 33 6.48 1.06 2.07
C VAL A 33 5.18 0.43 2.57
N VAL A 34 4.52 -0.38 1.75
CA VAL A 34 3.32 -1.13 2.18
C VAL A 34 3.71 -2.23 3.17
N ALA A 35 4.82 -2.93 2.96
CA ALA A 35 5.28 -3.95 3.91
C ALA A 35 5.50 -3.38 5.30
N GLU A 36 6.16 -2.21 5.38
CA GLU A 36 6.42 -1.52 6.63
C GLU A 36 5.12 -1.03 7.29
N ALA A 37 4.24 -0.42 6.51
CA ALA A 37 2.94 0.03 7.00
C ALA A 37 2.07 -1.12 7.55
N LEU A 38 2.05 -2.28 6.87
CA LEU A 38 1.32 -3.45 7.35
C LEU A 38 1.90 -4.00 8.66
N LYS A 39 3.23 -3.97 8.83
CA LYS A 39 3.88 -4.37 10.08
C LYS A 39 3.55 -3.39 11.21
N ALA A 40 3.42 -2.10 10.92
CA ALA A 40 3.07 -1.09 11.91
C ALA A 40 1.62 -1.24 12.41
N ASP A 41 0.64 -1.39 11.50
CA ASP A 41 -0.78 -1.42 11.87
C ASP A 41 -1.25 -2.80 12.32
N PHE A 42 -0.71 -3.87 11.73
CA PHE A 42 -1.12 -5.24 12.02
C PHE A 42 0.02 -6.03 12.67
N GLY A 43 1.26 -5.90 12.23
CA GLY A 43 2.35 -6.78 12.67
C GLY A 43 2.34 -8.11 11.92
N THR A 44 3.11 -9.09 12.40
CA THR A 44 3.48 -10.29 11.60
C THR A 44 3.01 -11.63 12.15
N ILE A 45 2.13 -11.63 13.17
CA ILE A 45 1.64 -12.89 13.75
C ILE A 45 0.66 -13.61 12.80
N PRO A 46 0.58 -14.95 12.84
CA PRO A 46 -0.23 -15.72 11.89
C PRO A 46 -1.72 -15.33 11.85
N SER A 47 -2.30 -14.90 12.98
CA SER A 47 -3.70 -14.45 13.03
C SER A 47 -3.92 -13.19 12.19
N HIS A 48 -2.95 -12.27 12.14
CA HIS A 48 -3.04 -11.04 11.36
C HIS A 48 -2.85 -11.32 9.87
N VAL A 49 -1.95 -12.25 9.52
CA VAL A 49 -1.82 -12.71 8.13
C VAL A 49 -3.14 -13.30 7.62
N LYS A 50 -3.78 -14.16 8.42
CA LYS A 50 -5.11 -14.71 8.13
C LYS A 50 -6.18 -13.63 7.99
N HIS A 51 -6.16 -12.64 8.88
CA HIS A 51 -7.08 -11.51 8.83
C HIS A 51 -6.93 -10.73 7.51
N LEU A 52 -5.70 -10.35 7.15
CA LEU A 52 -5.40 -9.62 5.91
C LEU A 52 -5.76 -10.41 4.65
N ALA A 53 -5.50 -11.73 4.65
CA ALA A 53 -5.86 -12.61 3.56
C ALA A 53 -7.39 -12.62 3.35
N ARG A 54 -8.15 -12.81 4.43
CA ARG A 54 -9.62 -12.73 4.41
C ARG A 54 -10.12 -11.34 4.01
N LEU A 55 -9.53 -10.28 4.55
CA LEU A 55 -9.92 -8.89 4.29
C LEU A 55 -9.77 -8.54 2.81
N THR A 56 -8.65 -8.94 2.20
CA THR A 56 -8.31 -8.63 0.80
C THR A 56 -8.81 -9.66 -0.21
N GLY A 57 -9.40 -10.77 0.25
CA GLY A 57 -9.80 -11.89 -0.61
C GLY A 57 -8.62 -12.63 -1.25
N THR A 58 -7.43 -12.54 -0.65
CA THR A 58 -6.22 -13.22 -1.12
C THR A 58 -5.85 -14.40 -0.22
N ASN A 59 -4.78 -15.13 -0.55
CA ASN A 59 -4.27 -16.22 0.28
C ASN A 59 -3.13 -15.75 1.20
N GLU A 60 -2.87 -16.50 2.27
CA GLU A 60 -1.84 -16.17 3.27
C GLU A 60 -0.43 -16.06 2.66
N ARG A 61 -0.11 -16.86 1.64
CA ARG A 61 1.19 -16.79 0.95
C ARG A 61 1.38 -15.43 0.24
N THR A 62 0.34 -14.92 -0.40
CA THR A 62 0.36 -13.60 -1.04
C THR A 62 0.60 -12.50 0.01
N VAL A 63 -0.11 -12.55 1.13
CA VAL A 63 0.08 -11.59 2.24
C VAL A 63 1.50 -11.69 2.82
N HIS A 64 2.04 -12.89 3.00
CA HIS A 64 3.42 -13.07 3.43
C HIS A 64 4.42 -12.46 2.46
N ASN A 65 4.20 -12.60 1.14
CA ASN A 65 5.06 -11.96 0.15
C ASN A 65 4.99 -10.42 0.23
N TRP A 66 3.82 -9.84 0.52
CA TRP A 66 3.68 -8.41 0.79
C TRP A 66 4.47 -7.98 2.03
N LEU A 67 4.34 -8.70 3.15
CA LEU A 67 5.07 -8.41 4.39
C LEU A 67 6.60 -8.52 4.24
N LEU A 68 7.05 -9.34 3.29
CA LEU A 68 8.46 -9.49 2.93
C LEU A 68 8.91 -8.57 1.78
N ALA A 69 8.04 -7.66 1.30
CA ALA A 69 8.27 -6.80 0.15
C ALA A 69 8.70 -7.55 -1.14
N ARG A 70 8.38 -8.85 -1.26
CA ARG A 70 8.72 -9.66 -2.45
C ARG A 70 7.86 -9.30 -3.65
N ASN A 71 6.64 -8.85 -3.39
CA ASN A 71 5.74 -8.25 -4.36
C ASN A 71 4.84 -7.24 -3.65
N GLY A 72 4.30 -6.27 -4.40
CA GLY A 72 3.28 -5.36 -3.89
C GLY A 72 1.87 -5.97 -3.94
N PRO A 73 0.91 -5.40 -3.20
CA PRO A 73 -0.51 -5.70 -3.40
C PRO A 73 -0.96 -5.32 -4.81
N SER A 74 -1.95 -6.05 -5.34
CA SER A 74 -2.68 -5.60 -6.54
C SER A 74 -3.41 -4.29 -6.25
N GLY A 75 -3.80 -3.54 -7.28
CA GLY A 75 -4.56 -2.30 -7.10
C GLY A 75 -5.82 -2.49 -6.25
N THR A 76 -6.57 -3.57 -6.46
CA THR A 76 -7.75 -3.91 -5.66
C THR A 76 -7.39 -4.18 -4.20
N ALA A 77 -6.36 -4.99 -3.94
CA ALA A 77 -5.91 -5.29 -2.58
C ALA A 77 -5.40 -4.02 -1.88
N LEU A 78 -4.65 -3.17 -2.59
CA LEU A 78 -4.14 -1.90 -2.06
C LEU A 78 -5.28 -0.98 -1.61
N VAL A 79 -6.32 -0.82 -2.42
CA VAL A 79 -7.50 -0.01 -2.05
C VAL A 79 -8.18 -0.57 -0.80
N VAL A 80 -8.29 -1.89 -0.66
CA VAL A 80 -8.84 -2.50 0.56
C VAL A 80 -7.93 -2.20 1.75
N LEU A 81 -6.62 -2.41 1.62
CA LEU A 81 -5.67 -2.13 2.71
C LEU A 81 -5.74 -0.66 3.15
N MET A 82 -5.75 0.30 2.22
CA MET A 82 -5.88 1.73 2.51
C MET A 82 -7.17 2.07 3.27
N ARG A 83 -8.29 1.37 3.00
CA ARG A 83 -9.55 1.59 3.75
C ARG A 83 -9.47 1.16 5.21
N HIS A 84 -8.58 0.23 5.53
CA HIS A 84 -8.50 -0.41 6.85
C HIS A 84 -7.19 -0.10 7.60
N SER A 85 -6.25 0.61 6.97
CA SER A 85 -4.94 0.94 7.53
C SER A 85 -4.59 2.39 7.20
N ASP A 86 -4.46 3.19 8.26
CA ASP A 86 -4.02 4.57 8.14
C ASP A 86 -2.55 4.59 7.70
N ALA A 87 -1.70 3.71 8.24
CA ALA A 87 -0.29 3.64 7.86
C ALA A 87 -0.10 3.33 6.36
N VAL A 88 -0.90 2.43 5.79
CA VAL A 88 -0.82 2.11 4.35
C VAL A 88 -1.27 3.31 3.52
N THR A 89 -2.34 4.00 3.92
CA THR A 89 -2.80 5.21 3.23
C THR A 89 -1.73 6.30 3.24
N GLU A 90 -1.11 6.52 4.39
CA GLU A 90 -0.03 7.51 4.55
C GLU A 90 1.20 7.16 3.72
N ALA A 91 1.63 5.91 3.74
CA ALA A 91 2.76 5.41 2.96
C ALA A 91 2.56 5.61 1.44
N VAL A 92 1.37 5.28 0.93
CA VAL A 92 1.03 5.46 -0.49
C VAL A 92 0.97 6.93 -0.89
N LEU A 93 0.35 7.78 -0.05
CA LEU A 93 0.31 9.22 -0.30
C LEU A 93 1.71 9.84 -0.25
N ALA A 94 2.57 9.39 0.66
CA ALA A 94 3.97 9.84 0.74
C ALA A 94 4.75 9.47 -0.52
N LEU A 95 4.62 8.22 -0.99
CA LEU A 95 5.24 7.76 -2.24
C LEU A 95 4.71 8.54 -3.45
N ALA A 96 3.46 9.00 -3.41
CA ALA A 96 2.86 9.85 -4.43
C ALA A 96 3.20 11.35 -4.29
N ASN A 97 4.04 11.74 -3.32
CA ASN A 97 4.35 13.13 -2.98
C ASN A 97 3.09 13.97 -2.62
N ARG A 98 2.16 13.38 -1.87
CA ARG A 98 0.88 13.96 -1.42
C ARG A 98 0.75 14.00 0.11
N ASN A 99 1.84 14.28 0.81
CA ASN A 99 1.91 14.30 2.27
C ASN A 99 0.91 15.27 2.92
N GLU A 100 0.61 16.39 2.26
CA GLU A 100 -0.35 17.38 2.72
C GLU A 100 -1.78 16.81 2.86
N HIS A 101 -2.14 15.81 2.05
CA HIS A 101 -3.45 15.17 2.12
C HIS A 101 -3.57 14.24 3.32
N SER A 102 -2.47 13.61 3.76
CA SER A 102 -2.51 12.69 4.91
C SER A 102 -2.85 13.42 6.22
N ALA A 103 -2.28 14.61 6.42
CA ALA A 103 -2.58 15.46 7.57
C ALA A 103 -4.06 15.87 7.61
N ALA A 104 -4.62 16.26 6.47
CA ALA A 104 -6.04 16.62 6.36
C ALA A 104 -6.96 15.43 6.66
N ILE A 105 -6.63 14.23 6.16
CA ILE A 105 -7.39 13.00 6.42
C ILE A 105 -7.39 12.67 7.92
N ARG A 106 -6.22 12.70 8.58
CA ARG A 106 -6.11 12.46 10.03
C ARG A 106 -6.95 13.44 10.83
N LEU A 107 -6.89 14.73 10.51
CA LEU A 107 -7.66 15.76 11.20
C LEU A 107 -9.17 15.54 11.04
N MET A 108 -9.63 15.21 9.83
CA MET A 108 -11.04 14.90 9.57
C MET A 108 -11.50 13.66 10.34
N LYS A 109 -10.68 12.61 10.39
CA LYS A 109 -10.96 11.39 11.17
C LYS A 109 -11.09 11.71 12.66
N MET A 110 -10.14 12.47 13.22
CA MET A 110 -10.17 12.91 14.62
C MET A 110 -11.40 13.77 14.92
N LYS A 111 -11.71 14.73 14.05
CA LYS A 111 -12.89 15.58 14.16
C LYS A 111 -14.18 14.75 14.19
N ASN A 112 -14.29 13.73 13.34
CA ASN A 112 -15.45 12.86 13.30
C ASN A 112 -15.58 12.04 14.58
N ILE A 113 -14.48 11.49 15.12
CA ILE A 113 -14.48 10.77 16.40
C ILE A 113 -14.98 11.68 17.52
N VAL A 114 -14.42 12.89 17.65
CA VAL A 114 -14.82 13.86 18.67
C VAL A 114 -16.29 14.23 18.51
N ARG A 115 -16.74 14.50 17.28
CA ARG A 115 -18.15 14.80 16.98
C ARG A 115 -19.07 13.66 17.40
N THR A 116 -18.77 12.43 17.02
CA THR A 116 -19.58 11.25 17.36
C THR A 116 -19.68 11.10 18.88
N LYS A 117 -18.55 11.22 19.60
CA LYS A 117 -18.54 11.13 21.06
C LYS A 117 -19.28 12.27 21.74
N ALA A 118 -19.18 13.50 21.23
CA ALA A 118 -19.97 14.62 21.75
C ALA A 118 -21.47 14.39 21.57
N LEU A 119 -21.90 13.82 20.45
CA LEU A 119 -23.32 13.47 20.21
C LEU A 119 -23.81 12.38 21.17
N GLU A 120 -23.03 11.32 21.38
CA GLU A 120 -23.34 10.26 22.36
C GLU A 120 -23.56 10.85 23.77
N LEU A 121 -22.72 11.80 24.19
CA LEU A 121 -22.84 12.44 25.51
C LEU A 121 -24.10 13.32 25.63
N VAL A 122 -24.48 14.03 24.57
CA VAL A 122 -25.71 14.83 24.55
C VAL A 122 -26.94 13.95 24.67
N GLU A 123 -26.96 12.78 24.00
CA GLU A 123 -28.04 11.81 24.13
C GLU A 123 -28.15 11.26 25.57
N CYS A 124 -27.03 11.03 26.26
CA CYS A 124 -27.03 10.58 27.65
C CYS A 124 -27.54 11.62 28.66
N LEU A 125 -27.52 12.92 28.33
CA LEU A 125 -27.99 13.97 29.23
C LEU A 125 -29.52 14.11 29.27
N GLY A 126 -30.24 13.47 28.33
CA GLY A 126 -31.70 13.60 28.21
C GLY A 126 -32.16 15.01 27.81
N PRO A 127 -33.45 15.21 27.49
CA PRO A 127 -33.97 16.56 27.26
C PRO A 127 -33.85 17.38 28.56
N VAL A 128 -33.24 18.56 28.46
CA VAL A 128 -33.20 19.59 29.52
C VAL A 128 -34.59 20.17 29.74
#